data_AF-A0A224YE08-F1
#
_entry.id   AF-A0A224YE08-F1
#
_cell.length_a   1.000
_cell.length_b   1.000
_cell.length_c   1.000
_cell.angle_alpha   90.00
_cell.angle_beta   90.00
_cell.angle_gamma   90.00
#
_symmetry.space_group_name_H-M   'P 1'
#
loop_
_entity.id
_entity.type
_entity.pdbx_description
1 polymer ?
#
loop_
_entity_poly.entity_id
_entity_poly.type
_entity_poly.pdbx_seq_one_letter_code
_entity_poly.pdbx_strand_id
1 'polypeptide(L)'
;MAGATMVLKITDDITLILERSSVLADELLFVTSGKDEHHVEKVDTYFIQKDIYHDTHRQSSVMVRRVEGALQVEGILGSELRIKPLLQAPRSLDGQIAHKVYEV
;
A
#
# COMPACT_ATOMS: atom_id res chain seq x y z
N MET A 1 -14.46 14.86 -2.79
CA MET A 1 -13.76 15.00 -4.08
C MET A 1 -13.67 13.62 -4.70
N ALA A 2 -14.10 13.44 -5.95
CA ALA A 2 -13.91 12.17 -6.63
C ALA A 2 -12.39 11.96 -6.82
N GLY A 3 -11.80 11.07 -6.01
CA GLY A 3 -10.38 10.73 -6.12
C GLY A 3 -10.10 10.05 -7.45
N ALA A 4 -8.88 10.18 -7.96
CA ALA A 4 -8.46 9.45 -9.14
C ALA A 4 -8.56 7.94 -8.87
N THR A 5 -9.40 7.25 -9.63
CA THR A 5 -9.56 5.79 -9.57
C THR A 5 -8.46 5.12 -10.38
N MET A 6 -7.80 4.12 -9.80
CA MET A 6 -6.78 3.31 -10.46
C MET A 6 -7.31 1.88 -10.63
N VAL A 7 -7.15 1.29 -11.81
CA VAL A 7 -7.49 -0.12 -12.03
C VAL A 7 -6.22 -0.95 -12.02
N LEU A 8 -6.22 -2.02 -11.22
CA LEU A 8 -5.08 -2.93 -11.14
C LEU A 8 -5.55 -4.38 -11.38
N LYS A 9 -5.15 -4.94 -12.52
CA LYS A 9 -5.35 -6.35 -12.82
C LYS A 9 -4.20 -7.17 -12.23
N ILE A 10 -4.52 -8.05 -11.28
CA ILE A 10 -3.56 -8.91 -10.57
C ILE A 10 -3.48 -10.28 -11.27
N THR A 11 -4.64 -10.90 -11.52
CA THR A 11 -4.79 -12.15 -12.29
C THR A 11 -5.99 -12.01 -13.21
N ASP A 12 -6.34 -13.05 -13.97
CA ASP A 12 -7.58 -13.05 -14.76
C ASP A 12 -8.85 -12.98 -13.90
N ASP A 13 -8.81 -13.53 -12.68
CA ASP A 13 -9.92 -13.53 -11.73
C ASP A 13 -9.87 -12.36 -10.72
N ILE A 14 -8.71 -11.71 -10.61
CA ILE A 14 -8.46 -10.66 -9.63
C ILE A 14 -8.17 -9.33 -10.32
N THR A 15 -9.20 -8.48 -10.39
CA THR A 15 -9.08 -7.05 -10.74
C THR A 15 -9.51 -6.22 -9.53
N LEU A 16 -8.73 -5.19 -9.22
CA LEU A 16 -9.02 -4.21 -8.17
C LEU A 16 -9.38 -2.86 -8.78
N ILE A 17 -10.43 -2.24 -8.25
CA ILE A 17 -10.79 -0.84 -8.52
C ILE A 17 -10.37 -0.04 -7.29
N LEU A 18 -9.24 0.65 -7.41
CA LEU A 18 -8.53 1.24 -6.30
C LEU A 18 -8.87 2.71 -6.13
N GLU A 19 -9.25 3.05 -4.92
CA GLU A 19 -9.36 4.41 -4.42
C GLU A 19 -8.20 4.71 -3.45
N ARG A 20 -7.72 5.95 -3.45
CA ARG A 20 -6.68 6.36 -2.50
C ARG A 20 -7.23 6.29 -1.08
N SER A 21 -6.52 5.59 -0.20
CA SER A 21 -6.92 5.49 1.20
C SER A 21 -6.64 6.79 1.95
N SER A 22 -7.59 7.21 2.78
CA SER A 22 -7.48 8.33 3.72
C SER A 22 -7.93 7.88 5.11
N VAL A 23 -7.23 6.90 5.67
CA VAL A 23 -7.57 6.26 6.95
C VAL A 23 -6.88 6.91 8.15
N LEU A 24 -5.82 7.67 7.91
CA LEU A 24 -5.11 8.40 8.95
C LEU A 24 -5.56 9.86 8.97
N ALA A 25 -5.55 10.48 10.15
CA ALA A 25 -5.59 11.93 10.24
C ALA A 25 -4.34 12.51 9.57
N ASP A 26 -4.43 13.75 9.05
CA ASP A 26 -3.32 14.39 8.34
C ASP A 26 -2.05 14.52 9.21
N GLU A 27 -2.23 14.69 10.52
CA GLU A 27 -1.14 14.72 11.50
C GLU A 27 -1.38 13.71 12.64
N LEU A 28 -0.32 13.00 13.05
CA LEU A 28 -0.29 12.22 14.28
C LEU A 28 0.61 12.91 15.31
N LEU A 29 0.18 12.91 16.58
CA LEU A 29 0.98 13.38 17.71
C LEU A 29 1.58 12.19 18.45
N PHE A 30 2.90 12.10 18.45
CA PHE A 30 3.63 11.12 19.25
C PHE A 30 4.11 11.79 20.54
N VAL A 31 3.59 11.34 21.67
CA VAL A 31 3.95 11.86 22.99
C VAL A 31 4.80 10.83 23.73
N THR A 32 6.08 11.14 23.92
CA THR A 32 6.99 10.33 24.74
C THR A 32 7.13 10.98 26.10
N SER A 33 6.75 10.28 27.16
CA SER A 33 6.82 10.79 28.53
C SER A 33 8.01 10.19 29.27
N GLY A 34 8.97 11.03 29.64
CA GLY A 34 10.08 10.68 30.54
C GLY A 34 9.79 11.08 31.99
N LYS A 35 10.75 10.84 32.90
CA LYS A 35 10.64 11.25 34.31
C LYS A 35 10.61 12.77 34.50
N ASP A 36 11.26 13.52 33.62
CA ASP A 36 11.48 14.96 33.79
C ASP A 36 10.87 15.83 32.67
N GLU A 37 10.45 15.24 31.53
CA GLU A 37 9.88 16.00 30.41
C GLU A 37 8.96 15.14 29.52
N HIS A 38 7.99 15.81 28.89
CA HIS A 38 7.18 15.27 27.81
C HIS A 38 7.69 15.78 26.46
N HIS A 39 8.12 14.87 25.59
CA HIS A 39 8.46 15.20 24.22
C HIS A 39 7.24 14.95 23.32
N VAL A 40 6.86 15.96 22.52
CA VAL A 40 5.77 15.86 21.54
C VAL A 40 6.34 16.02 20.14
N GLU A 41 6.16 15.01 19.32
CA GLU A 41 6.52 15.01 17.91
C GLU A 41 5.27 15.01 17.04
N LYS A 42 5.25 15.86 15.99
CA LYS A 42 4.21 15.86 14.97
C LYS A 42 4.70 15.08 13.75
N VAL A 43 3.92 14.09 13.32
CA VAL A 43 4.22 13.29 12.13
C VAL A 43 3.17 13.56 11.06
N ASP A 44 3.61 14.10 9.93
CA ASP A 44 2.81 14.23 8.71
C ASP A 44 2.55 12.83 8.13
N THR A 45 1.28 12.42 8.13
CA THR A 45 0.89 11.08 7.68
C THR A 45 0.78 10.98 6.17
N TYR A 46 0.89 12.08 5.42
CA TYR A 46 0.82 12.08 3.96
C TYR A 46 1.79 11.05 3.36
N PHE A 47 3.03 11.02 3.84
CA PHE A 47 4.04 10.06 3.34
C PHE A 47 3.70 8.60 3.65
N ILE A 48 2.90 8.35 4.68
CA ILE A 48 2.43 7.02 5.07
C ILE A 48 1.28 6.58 4.16
N GLN A 49 0.30 7.46 3.93
CA GLN A 49 -0.92 7.12 3.21
C GLN A 49 -0.85 7.33 1.69
N LYS A 50 0.13 8.10 1.19
CA LYS A 50 0.19 8.49 -0.24
C LYS A 50 0.29 7.32 -1.23
N ASP A 51 0.73 6.16 -0.77
CA ASP A 51 0.89 4.98 -1.63
C ASP A 51 -0.13 3.88 -1.27
N ILE A 52 -1.03 4.12 -0.31
CA ILE A 52 -2.02 3.14 0.14
C ILE A 52 -3.34 3.37 -0.59
N TYR A 53 -3.87 2.28 -1.13
CA TYR A 53 -5.14 2.24 -1.84
C TYR A 53 -6.01 1.12 -1.31
N HIS A 54 -7.31 1.26 -1.47
CA HIS A 54 -8.27 0.23 -1.10
C HIS A 54 -9.31 -0.01 -2.20
N ASP A 55 -9.89 -1.20 -2.18
CA ASP A 55 -11.06 -1.57 -2.97
C ASP A 55 -12.09 -2.15 -1.99
N THR A 56 -13.16 -1.40 -1.74
CA THR A 56 -14.20 -1.79 -0.78
C THR A 56 -15.00 -3.00 -1.26
N HIS A 57 -15.16 -3.19 -2.57
CA HIS A 57 -15.91 -4.31 -3.14
C HIS A 57 -15.22 -5.65 -2.90
N ARG A 58 -13.88 -5.66 -2.92
CA ARG A 58 -13.09 -6.86 -2.60
C ARG A 58 -12.57 -6.92 -1.17
N GLN A 59 -12.80 -5.86 -0.38
CA GLN A 59 -12.22 -5.71 0.96
C GLN A 59 -10.67 -5.78 0.91
N SER A 60 -10.09 -5.17 -0.12
CA SER A 60 -8.66 -5.17 -0.38
C SER A 60 -8.01 -3.87 0.09
N SER A 61 -6.75 -3.96 0.50
CA SER A 61 -5.91 -2.80 0.83
C SER A 61 -4.48 -3.09 0.40
N VAL A 62 -3.98 -2.30 -0.55
CA VAL A 62 -2.66 -2.50 -1.16
C VAL A 62 -1.84 -1.21 -1.15
N MET A 63 -0.55 -1.35 -0.90
CA MET A 63 0.44 -0.32 -1.16
C MET A 63 0.92 -0.46 -2.61
N VAL A 64 0.83 0.62 -3.40
CA VAL A 64 1.24 0.65 -4.80
C VAL A 64 2.30 1.71 -5.01
N ARG A 65 3.51 1.28 -5.40
CA ARG A 65 4.68 2.16 -5.61
C ARG A 65 5.31 1.91 -6.97
N ARG A 66 5.90 2.96 -7.55
CA ARG A 66 6.80 2.83 -8.70
C ARG A 66 8.23 3.08 -8.23
N VAL A 67 9.09 2.08 -8.38
CA VAL A 67 10.51 2.16 -8.02
C VAL A 67 11.31 1.82 -9.25
N GLU A 68 12.17 2.75 -9.70
CA GLU A 68 12.98 2.57 -10.92
C GLU A 68 12.14 2.20 -12.16
N GLY A 69 10.93 2.75 -12.27
CA GLY A 69 9.99 2.44 -13.35
C GLY A 69 9.19 1.14 -13.18
N ALA A 70 9.60 0.24 -12.27
CA ALA A 70 8.90 -1.00 -11.98
C ALA A 70 7.78 -0.82 -10.95
N LEU A 71 6.66 -1.52 -11.15
CA LEU A 71 5.52 -1.49 -10.24
C LEU A 71 5.73 -2.47 -9.07
N GLN A 72 5.63 -1.99 -7.84
CA GLN A 72 5.61 -2.80 -6.63
C GLN A 72 4.23 -2.71 -5.98
N VAL A 73 3.66 -3.87 -5.66
CA VAL A 73 2.34 -4.00 -5.07
C VAL A 73 2.45 -4.97 -3.92
N GLU A 74 2.00 -4.54 -2.75
CA GLU A 74 2.02 -5.35 -1.54
C GLU A 74 0.76 -5.12 -0.73
N GLY A 75 0.19 -6.18 -0.16
CA GLY A 75 -0.92 -6.06 0.78
C GLY A 75 -1.97 -7.15 0.63
N ILE A 76 -3.21 -6.76 0.88
CA ILE A 76 -4.38 -7.62 1.04
C ILE A 76 -5.22 -7.59 -0.23
N LEU A 77 -5.56 -8.77 -0.76
CA LEU A 77 -6.42 -8.95 -1.93
C LEU A 77 -7.84 -9.44 -1.60
N GLY A 78 -8.10 -9.74 -0.32
CA GLY A 78 -9.37 -10.27 0.19
C GLY A 78 -9.17 -10.97 1.54
N SER A 79 -10.14 -11.79 1.96
CA SER A 79 -10.09 -12.52 3.24
C SER A 79 -8.79 -13.34 3.39
N GLU A 80 -8.53 -14.22 2.43
CA GLU A 80 -7.47 -15.23 2.51
C GLU A 80 -6.27 -14.90 1.62
N LEU A 81 -6.41 -13.98 0.64
CA LEU A 81 -5.37 -13.74 -0.36
C LEU A 81 -4.53 -12.50 -0.06
N ARG A 82 -3.22 -12.63 -0.25
CA ARG A 82 -2.22 -11.55 -0.13
C ARG A 82 -1.33 -11.49 -1.36
N ILE A 83 -0.70 -10.34 -1.58
CA ILE A 83 0.28 -10.12 -2.64
C ILE A 83 1.55 -9.49 -2.08
N LYS A 84 2.71 -9.89 -2.61
CA LYS A 84 3.99 -9.22 -2.34
C LYS A 84 4.93 -9.25 -3.56
N PRO A 85 5.82 -8.27 -3.71
CA PRO A 85 6.85 -8.31 -4.74
C PRO A 85 7.93 -9.36 -4.41
N LEU A 86 8.51 -9.97 -5.43
CA LEU A 86 9.65 -10.89 -5.33
C LEU A 86 10.94 -10.16 -5.69
N LEU A 87 11.46 -9.36 -4.77
CA LEU A 87 12.60 -8.45 -5.02
C LEU A 87 13.94 -9.17 -5.28
N GLN A 88 14.07 -10.42 -4.83
CA GLN A 88 15.27 -11.24 -5.03
C GLN A 88 15.20 -12.09 -6.31
N ALA A 89 14.06 -12.11 -6.99
CA ALA A 89 13.92 -12.83 -8.25
C ALA A 89 14.54 -12.01 -9.40
N PRO A 90 15.04 -12.67 -10.46
CA PRO A 90 15.42 -11.98 -11.68
C PRO A 90 14.26 -11.12 -12.19
N ARG A 91 14.57 -9.89 -12.60
CA ARG A 91 13.59 -9.02 -13.28
C ARG A 91 13.29 -9.60 -14.66
N SER A 92 12.10 -9.30 -15.19
CA SER A 92 11.83 -9.59 -16.61
C SER A 92 12.79 -8.82 -17.51
N LEU A 93 12.92 -9.24 -18.78
CA LEU A 93 13.71 -8.50 -19.77
C LEU A 93 13.26 -7.03 -19.91
N ASP A 94 11.98 -6.77 -19.65
CA ASP A 94 11.37 -5.44 -19.66
C ASP A 94 11.49 -4.69 -18.32
N GLY A 95 12.26 -5.23 -17.36
CA GLY A 95 12.51 -4.60 -16.06
C GLY A 95 11.35 -4.71 -15.05
N GLN A 96 10.35 -5.54 -15.31
CA GLN A 96 9.21 -5.74 -14.41
C GLN A 96 9.62 -6.60 -13.21
N ILE A 97 8.98 -6.34 -12.07
CA ILE A 97 9.13 -7.12 -10.84
C ILE A 97 8.01 -8.15 -10.81
N ALA A 98 8.37 -9.41 -10.55
CA ALA A 98 7.39 -10.47 -10.34
C ALA A 98 6.72 -10.30 -8.96
N HIS A 99 5.45 -10.69 -8.87
CA HIS A 99 4.70 -10.72 -7.62
C HIS A 99 4.25 -12.13 -7.31
N LYS A 100 4.16 -12.43 -6.02
CA LYS A 100 3.56 -13.68 -5.52
C LYS A 100 2.21 -13.36 -4.89
N VAL A 101 1.17 -14.03 -5.37
CA VAL A 101 -0.11 -14.15 -4.67
C VAL A 101 -0.09 -15.42 -3.83
N TYR A 102 -0.58 -15.35 -2.59
CA TYR A 102 -0.58 -16.47 -1.67
C TYR A 102 -1.71 -16.38 -0.64
N GLU A 103 -2.09 -17.53 -0.10
CA GLU A 103 -3.09 -17.67 0.96
C GLU A 103 -2.45 -17.53 2.36
N VAL A 104 -3.23 -17.06 3.34
CA VAL A 104 -2.84 -16.93 4.76
C VAL A 104 -3.70 -17.76 5.70
#